data_AF-A0A816NKH6-F1
#
_entry.id   AF-A0A816NKH6-F1
#
_cell.length_a   1.000
_cell.length_b   1.000
_cell.length_c   1.000
_cell.angle_alpha   90.00
_cell.angle_beta   90.00
_cell.angle_gamma   90.00
#
_symmetry.space_group_name_H-M   'P 1'
#
loop_
_entity.id
_entity.type
_entity.pdbx_description
1 polymer ?
#
loop_
_entity_poly.entity_id
_entity_poly.type
_entity_poly.pdbx_seq_one_letter_code
_entity_poly.pdbx_strand_id
1 'polypeptide(L)'
;MFYQKGTNKNGGVCIAVWKDLKATRIEVNIPNIVVIDIADLSQPIRIIGIYWPTSQQRDLDEILPYVVDGTILSGDFNATVKEWNSPITDRRGAHVKEWINESNLDYIPSTSNSSKRFLRNIDSSFSNMSTISSETLFFGTSDHWPIMLSCENIFFPHTNWKAFEAVITLLQTFWMREQKKNSADE
;
A
#
# COMPACT_ATOMS: atom_id res chain seq x y z
N MET A 1 -15.28 1.81 2.49
CA MET A 1 -14.00 1.71 3.21
C MET A 1 -13.83 0.28 3.65
N PHE A 2 -12.68 -0.31 3.39
CA PHE A 2 -12.34 -1.69 3.75
C PHE A 2 -11.10 -1.62 4.63
N TYR A 3 -11.12 -2.26 5.79
CA TYR A 3 -9.96 -2.21 6.67
C TYR A 3 -9.76 -3.54 7.39
N GLN A 4 -8.54 -3.74 7.88
CA GLN A 4 -8.18 -4.80 8.80
C GLN A 4 -7.32 -4.16 9.88
N LYS A 5 -7.71 -4.38 11.14
CA LYS A 5 -6.91 -3.96 12.29
C LYS A 5 -5.56 -4.68 12.23
N GLY A 6 -4.48 -3.97 12.55
CA GLY A 6 -3.17 -4.57 12.50
C GLY A 6 -2.87 -5.49 13.68
N THR A 7 -1.81 -6.28 13.53
CA THR A 7 -1.34 -7.24 14.55
C THR A 7 -0.52 -6.60 15.66
N ASN A 8 -0.26 -5.30 15.59
CA ASN A 8 0.47 -4.54 16.60
C ASN A 8 -0.21 -3.19 16.87
N LYS A 9 0.30 -2.45 17.85
CA LYS A 9 -0.21 -1.11 18.20
C LYS A 9 0.07 -0.02 17.15
N ASN A 10 0.86 -0.32 16.12
CA ASN A 10 1.37 0.68 15.19
C ASN A 10 0.48 0.84 13.96
N GLY A 11 -0.55 0.02 13.74
CA GLY A 11 -1.49 0.30 12.65
C GLY A 11 -2.34 -0.86 12.21
N GLY A 12 -2.44 -1.01 10.89
CA GLY A 12 -3.30 -1.91 10.15
C GLY A 12 -3.39 -1.44 8.70
N VAL A 13 -4.29 -2.03 7.92
CA VAL A 13 -4.48 -1.66 6.51
C VAL A 13 -5.89 -1.10 6.33
N CYS A 14 -6.00 0.01 5.61
CA CYS A 14 -7.28 0.61 5.22
C CYS A 14 -7.21 1.00 3.75
N ILE A 15 -8.24 0.60 3.00
CA ILE A 15 -8.48 1.03 1.63
C ILE A 15 -9.79 1.82 1.61
N ALA A 16 -9.66 3.12 1.34
CA ALA A 16 -10.80 3.99 1.09
C ALA A 16 -11.02 4.09 -0.42
N VAL A 17 -12.28 3.94 -0.83
CA VAL A 17 -12.68 3.95 -2.24
C VAL A 17 -13.64 5.11 -2.45
N TRP A 18 -13.49 5.83 -3.56
CA TRP A 18 -14.40 6.90 -3.94
C TRP A 18 -15.84 6.37 -4.07
N LYS A 19 -16.82 7.13 -3.58
CA LYS A 19 -18.22 6.68 -3.46
C LYS A 19 -18.86 6.21 -4.78
N ASP A 20 -18.38 6.72 -5.92
CA ASP A 20 -18.95 6.40 -7.23
C ASP A 20 -18.25 5.20 -7.89
N LEU A 21 -17.16 4.69 -7.29
CA LEU A 21 -16.54 3.44 -7.71
C LEU A 21 -17.20 2.26 -6.98
N LYS A 22 -17.50 1.20 -7.73
CA LYS A 22 -17.95 -0.06 -7.13
C LYS A 22 -16.74 -0.86 -6.67
N ALA A 23 -16.74 -1.23 -5.40
CA ALA A 23 -15.68 -2.03 -4.83
C ALA A 23 -16.23 -3.17 -3.98
N THR A 24 -15.59 -4.33 -4.05
CA THR A 24 -15.96 -5.52 -3.28
C THR A 24 -14.74 -6.04 -2.52
N ARG A 25 -14.93 -6.45 -1.26
CA ARG A 25 -13.88 -7.08 -0.46
C ARG A 25 -13.71 -8.54 -0.90
N ILE A 26 -12.46 -8.98 -1.05
CA ILE A 26 -12.12 -10.39 -1.13
C ILE A 26 -11.73 -10.84 0.28
N GLU A 27 -12.37 -11.89 0.78
CA GLU A 27 -12.06 -12.41 2.10
C GLU A 27 -10.70 -13.09 2.10
N VAL A 28 -9.83 -12.62 2.99
CA VAL A 28 -8.47 -13.11 3.15
C VAL A 28 -8.21 -13.35 4.64
N ASN A 29 -7.63 -14.50 4.95
CA ASN A 29 -7.23 -14.85 6.32
C ASN A 29 -5.74 -14.57 6.55
N ILE A 30 -5.26 -13.44 6.04
CA ILE A 30 -3.86 -13.03 6.19
C ILE A 30 -3.83 -11.74 7.02
N PRO A 31 -3.13 -11.72 8.16
CA PRO A 31 -3.05 -10.52 8.99
C PRO A 31 -2.32 -9.37 8.29
N ASN A 32 -2.75 -8.15 8.59
CA ASN A 32 -2.31 -6.91 7.97
C ASN A 32 -2.41 -6.88 6.43
N ILE A 33 -3.43 -7.51 5.85
CA ILE A 33 -3.74 -7.45 4.41
C ILE A 33 -5.22 -7.14 4.20
N VAL A 34 -5.50 -6.29 3.22
CA VAL A 34 -6.85 -6.06 2.71
C VAL A 34 -6.81 -6.22 1.19
N VAL A 35 -7.70 -7.06 0.66
CA VAL A 35 -7.86 -7.25 -0.79
C VAL A 35 -9.23 -6.77 -1.21
N ILE A 36 -9.28 -5.94 -2.25
CA ILE A 36 -10.52 -5.48 -2.86
C ILE A 36 -10.44 -5.55 -4.39
N ASP A 37 -11.59 -5.75 -5.02
CA ASP A 37 -11.74 -5.57 -6.47
C ASP A 37 -12.51 -4.29 -6.75
N ILE A 38 -12.02 -3.47 -7.68
CA ILE A 38 -12.71 -2.33 -8.26
C ILE A 38 -13.37 -2.78 -9.56
N ALA A 39 -14.70 -2.64 -9.63
CA ALA A 39 -15.53 -3.06 -10.76
C ALA A 39 -15.96 -1.88 -11.64
N ASP A 40 -16.65 -2.19 -12.74
CA ASP A 40 -17.19 -1.23 -13.73
C ASP A 40 -16.14 -0.33 -14.41
N LEU A 41 -14.89 -0.79 -14.43
CA LEU A 41 -13.83 -0.23 -15.25
C LEU A 41 -13.73 -0.97 -16.58
N SER A 42 -13.03 -0.41 -17.57
CA SER A 42 -12.72 -1.10 -18.83
C SER A 42 -11.95 -2.40 -18.60
N GLN A 43 -11.13 -2.43 -17.56
CA GLN A 43 -10.44 -3.60 -17.03
C GLN A 43 -10.58 -3.60 -15.50
N PRO A 44 -11.05 -4.71 -14.89
CA PRO A 44 -11.08 -4.84 -13.44
C PRO A 44 -9.71 -4.62 -12.81
N ILE A 45 -9.67 -3.96 -11.66
CA ILE A 45 -8.43 -3.73 -10.91
C ILE A 45 -8.57 -4.35 -9.53
N ARG A 46 -7.59 -5.17 -9.15
CA ARG A 46 -7.46 -5.69 -7.79
C ARG A 46 -6.46 -4.85 -7.01
N ILE A 47 -6.85 -4.41 -5.82
CA ILE A 47 -5.96 -3.70 -4.91
C ILE A 47 -5.69 -4.59 -3.70
N ILE A 48 -4.41 -4.88 -3.46
CA ILE A 48 -3.90 -5.56 -2.28
C ILE A 48 -3.15 -4.52 -1.44
N GLY A 49 -3.76 -4.11 -0.34
CA GLY A 49 -3.11 -3.28 0.67
C GLY A 49 -2.38 -4.16 1.67
N ILE A 50 -1.13 -3.82 1.99
CA ILE A 50 -0.31 -4.56 2.97
C ILE A 50 0.32 -3.64 4.01
N TYR A 51 0.40 -4.14 5.25
CA TYR A 51 1.29 -3.61 6.27
C TYR A 51 2.13 -4.76 6.82
N TRP A 52 3.44 -4.72 6.66
CA TRP A 52 4.34 -5.74 7.18
C TRP A 52 5.18 -5.14 8.31
N PRO A 53 4.73 -5.24 9.57
CA PRO A 53 5.50 -4.69 10.69
C PRO A 53 6.82 -5.41 10.87
N THR A 54 7.86 -4.68 11.29
CA THR A 54 9.24 -5.18 11.42
C THR A 54 9.37 -6.43 12.31
N SER A 55 8.50 -6.58 13.30
CA SER A 55 8.48 -7.71 14.24
C SER A 55 7.85 -8.98 13.69
N GLN A 56 7.14 -8.92 12.56
CA GLN A 56 6.42 -10.04 11.99
C GLN A 56 7.29 -10.77 10.95
N GLN A 57 7.25 -12.10 10.97
CA GLN A 57 7.62 -12.93 9.82
C GLN A 57 6.40 -13.16 8.94
N ARG A 58 6.60 -13.17 7.63
CA ARG A 58 5.53 -13.34 6.65
C ARG A 58 6.01 -14.29 5.57
N ASP A 59 5.15 -15.24 5.24
CA ASP A 59 5.24 -16.00 4.01
C ASP A 59 4.52 -15.21 2.91
N LEU A 60 5.26 -14.82 1.87
CA LEU A 60 4.71 -14.02 0.77
C LEU A 60 3.90 -14.88 -0.21
N ASP A 61 4.10 -16.20 -0.20
CA ASP A 61 3.36 -17.12 -1.07
C ASP A 61 1.88 -17.20 -0.69
N GLU A 62 1.52 -16.86 0.56
CA GLU A 62 0.13 -16.69 0.98
C GLU A 62 -0.60 -15.60 0.17
N ILE A 63 0.13 -14.63 -0.38
CA ILE A 63 -0.43 -13.52 -1.17
C ILE A 63 -0.65 -13.94 -2.62
N LEU A 64 0.14 -14.89 -3.14
CA LEU A 64 0.16 -15.27 -4.56
C LEU A 64 -1.22 -15.67 -5.12
N PRO A 65 -2.10 -16.42 -4.42
CA PRO A 65 -3.44 -16.75 -4.91
C PRO A 65 -4.33 -15.53 -5.19
N TYR A 66 -3.99 -14.37 -4.63
CA TYR A 66 -4.73 -13.13 -4.83
C TYR A 66 -4.18 -12.28 -5.96
N VAL A 67 -2.97 -12.56 -6.46
CA VAL A 67 -2.36 -11.88 -7.60
C VAL A 67 -3.01 -12.38 -8.89
N VAL A 68 -3.74 -11.49 -9.56
CA VAL A 68 -4.42 -11.72 -10.83
C VAL A 68 -4.08 -10.59 -11.82
N ASP A 69 -4.40 -10.74 -13.10
CA ASP A 69 -4.26 -9.64 -14.07
C ASP A 69 -4.97 -8.37 -13.57
N GLY A 70 -4.30 -7.22 -13.62
CA GLY A 70 -4.83 -5.97 -13.09
C GLY A 70 -4.58 -5.75 -11.60
N THR A 71 -3.59 -6.43 -11.00
CA THR A 71 -3.29 -6.32 -9.57
C THR A 71 -2.35 -5.14 -9.28
N ILE A 72 -2.69 -4.38 -8.24
CA ILE A 72 -1.83 -3.41 -7.58
C ILE A 72 -1.62 -3.87 -6.13
N LEU A 73 -0.39 -4.22 -5.77
CA LEU A 73 0.02 -4.53 -4.41
C LEU A 73 0.79 -3.33 -3.85
N SER A 74 0.32 -2.72 -2.76
CA SER A 74 0.96 -1.51 -2.22
C SER A 74 0.86 -1.42 -0.71
N GLY A 75 1.90 -0.89 -0.08
CA GLY A 75 1.91 -0.60 1.34
C GLY A 75 3.30 -0.56 1.94
N ASP A 76 3.36 -0.60 3.27
CA ASP A 76 4.62 -0.59 4.03
C ASP A 76 5.12 -2.02 4.23
N PHE A 77 6.22 -2.37 3.56
CA PHE A 77 6.86 -3.69 3.65
C PHE A 77 7.92 -3.75 4.75
N ASN A 78 8.33 -2.60 5.33
CA ASN A 78 9.50 -2.50 6.21
C ASN A 78 10.74 -3.24 5.65
N ALA A 79 10.93 -3.16 4.34
CA ALA A 79 11.95 -3.88 3.58
C ALA A 79 12.73 -2.86 2.74
N THR A 80 14.03 -3.05 2.59
CA THR A 80 14.88 -2.13 1.80
C THR A 80 15.59 -2.87 0.69
N VAL A 81 15.60 -2.29 -0.51
CA VAL A 81 16.27 -2.84 -1.69
C VAL A 81 17.04 -1.72 -2.37
N LYS A 82 18.35 -1.93 -2.60
CA LYS A 82 19.25 -0.92 -3.15
C LYS A 82 18.86 -0.50 -4.56
N GLU A 83 18.43 -1.46 -5.38
CA GLU A 83 17.94 -1.24 -6.74
C GLU A 83 16.64 -0.45 -6.78
N TRP A 84 15.94 -0.36 -5.65
CA TRP A 84 14.73 0.45 -5.46
C TRP A 84 15.04 1.75 -4.71
N ASN A 85 16.24 2.32 -4.94
CA ASN A 85 16.72 3.57 -4.36
C ASN A 85 16.87 3.59 -2.82
N SER A 86 16.96 2.43 -2.15
CA SER A 86 17.40 2.40 -0.75
C SER A 86 18.94 2.38 -0.61
N PRO A 87 19.51 2.75 0.55
CA PRO A 87 20.96 2.73 0.74
C PRO A 87 21.56 1.32 0.71
N ILE A 88 20.79 0.34 1.18
CA ILE A 88 21.18 -1.07 1.29
C ILE A 88 20.02 -1.98 0.88
N THR A 89 20.34 -3.24 0.57
CA THR A 89 19.36 -4.32 0.53
C THR A 89 19.46 -5.10 1.84
N ASP A 90 18.38 -5.13 2.62
CA ASP A 90 18.31 -5.95 3.84
C ASP A 90 17.76 -7.34 3.55
N ARG A 91 17.79 -8.24 4.54
CA ARG A 91 17.30 -9.63 4.36
C ARG A 91 15.83 -9.65 3.93
N ARG A 92 15.00 -8.76 4.47
CA ARG A 92 13.59 -8.68 4.12
C ARG A 92 13.41 -8.19 2.68
N GLY A 93 14.15 -7.16 2.28
CA GLY A 93 14.13 -6.66 0.91
C GLY A 93 14.64 -7.66 -0.10
N ALA A 94 15.69 -8.42 0.21
CA ALA A 94 16.14 -9.52 -0.65
C ALA A 94 15.03 -10.55 -0.89
N HIS A 95 14.32 -10.94 0.16
CA HIS A 95 13.19 -11.87 0.07
C HIS A 95 12.02 -11.30 -0.74
N VAL A 96 11.64 -10.03 -0.51
CA VAL A 96 10.58 -9.37 -1.32
C VAL A 96 11.01 -9.28 -2.78
N LYS A 97 12.26 -8.92 -3.06
CA LYS A 97 12.78 -8.80 -4.43
C LYS A 97 12.76 -10.14 -5.17
N GLU A 98 13.16 -11.23 -4.50
CA GLU A 98 13.10 -12.58 -5.06
C GLU A 98 11.66 -12.98 -5.38
N TRP A 99 10.76 -12.86 -4.40
CA TRP A 99 9.34 -13.18 -4.56
C TRP A 99 8.68 -12.39 -5.71
N ILE A 100 8.97 -11.10 -5.84
CA ILE A 100 8.40 -10.26 -6.92
C ILE A 100 8.79 -10.77 -8.31
N ASN A 101 10.04 -11.23 -8.49
CA ASN A 101 10.49 -11.77 -9.78
C ASN A 101 9.74 -13.06 -10.17
N GLU A 102 9.16 -13.76 -9.20
CA GLU A 102 8.43 -15.01 -9.39
C GLU A 102 6.90 -14.79 -9.47
N SER A 103 6.39 -13.66 -8.98
CA SER A 103 4.95 -13.40 -8.82
C SER A 103 4.28 -12.69 -10.00
N ASN A 104 4.96 -12.56 -11.16
CA ASN A 104 4.48 -11.77 -12.32
C ASN A 104 4.09 -10.34 -11.93
N LEU A 105 4.81 -9.71 -11.00
CA LEU A 105 4.62 -8.32 -10.61
C LEU A 105 5.90 -7.54 -10.92
N ASP A 106 5.74 -6.29 -11.34
CA ASP A 106 6.85 -5.37 -11.53
C ASP A 106 6.86 -4.33 -10.42
N TYR A 107 8.06 -3.95 -9.98
CA TYR A 107 8.24 -2.83 -9.06
C TYR A 107 7.89 -1.50 -9.73
N ILE A 108 7.10 -0.68 -9.05
CA ILE A 108 6.70 0.66 -9.51
C ILE A 108 7.57 1.69 -8.79
N PRO A 109 8.56 2.30 -9.46
CA PRO A 109 9.47 3.23 -8.81
C PRO A 109 8.76 4.53 -8.42
N SER A 110 8.91 4.94 -7.17
CA SER A 110 8.53 6.27 -6.69
C SER A 110 9.59 7.32 -7.03
N THR A 111 9.21 8.60 -7.06
CA THR A 111 10.12 9.71 -7.40
C THR A 111 11.12 10.04 -6.29
N SER A 112 10.86 9.60 -5.05
CA SER A 112 11.75 9.79 -3.91
C SER A 112 11.55 8.75 -2.81
N ASN A 113 12.43 8.79 -1.81
CA ASN A 113 12.41 7.92 -0.64
C ASN A 113 11.09 8.04 0.11
N SER A 114 10.48 6.94 0.55
CA SER A 114 9.21 6.96 1.28
C SER A 114 9.36 7.33 2.76
N SER A 115 10.51 7.05 3.41
CA SER A 115 10.73 7.40 4.83
C SER A 115 11.49 8.73 4.99
N LYS A 116 10.99 9.64 5.83
CA LYS A 116 11.64 10.92 6.18
C LYS A 116 12.90 10.79 7.02
N ARG A 117 13.00 9.71 7.80
CA ARG A 117 14.03 9.58 8.85
C ARG A 117 15.33 8.96 8.39
N PHE A 118 15.28 8.08 7.39
CA PHE A 118 16.40 7.19 7.07
C PHE A 118 16.74 7.10 5.58
N LEU A 119 16.13 7.94 4.72
CA LEU A 119 16.33 7.88 3.26
C LEU A 119 16.11 6.48 2.69
N ARG A 120 15.11 5.75 3.21
CA ARG A 120 14.75 4.38 2.80
C ARG A 120 13.45 4.39 2.02
N ASN A 121 13.35 3.50 1.04
CA ASN A 121 12.09 3.09 0.42
C ASN A 121 11.62 1.81 1.08
N ILE A 122 10.70 1.96 2.03
CA ILE A 122 10.06 0.86 2.77
C ILE A 122 8.59 0.71 2.43
N ASP A 123 7.99 1.78 1.90
CA ASP A 123 6.69 1.76 1.26
C ASP A 123 6.94 1.46 -0.22
N SER A 124 6.38 0.36 -0.72
CA SER A 124 6.62 -0.12 -2.08
C SER A 124 5.30 -0.46 -2.75
N SER A 125 5.28 -0.29 -4.08
CA SER A 125 4.15 -0.64 -4.91
C SER A 125 4.60 -1.56 -6.04
N PHE A 126 3.78 -2.54 -6.35
CA PHE A 126 4.03 -3.56 -7.35
C PHE A 126 2.77 -3.76 -8.19
N SER A 127 2.92 -4.02 -9.48
CA SER A 127 1.78 -4.32 -10.35
C SER A 127 2.19 -5.12 -11.58
N ASN A 128 1.23 -5.85 -12.14
CA ASN A 128 1.33 -6.49 -13.45
C ASN A 128 0.69 -5.66 -14.57
N MET A 129 0.40 -4.38 -14.29
CA MET A 129 -0.13 -3.43 -15.24
C MET A 129 0.99 -2.50 -15.73
N SER A 130 1.13 -2.36 -17.05
CA SER A 130 2.16 -1.51 -17.66
C SER A 130 1.85 -0.01 -17.62
N THR A 131 0.63 0.39 -17.26
CA THR A 131 0.13 1.78 -17.33
C THR A 131 0.13 2.50 -15.98
N ILE A 132 0.88 2.00 -14.99
CA ILE A 132 0.96 2.62 -13.66
C ILE A 132 2.22 3.46 -13.54
N SER A 133 2.05 4.68 -13.05
CA SER A 133 3.15 5.55 -12.62
C SER A 133 3.00 5.95 -11.16
N SER A 134 4.11 6.31 -10.53
CA SER A 134 4.15 6.68 -9.12
C SER A 134 4.85 8.03 -8.89
N GLU A 135 4.35 8.79 -7.92
CA GLU A 135 4.94 10.04 -7.44
C GLU A 135 4.95 10.06 -5.90
N THR A 136 6.09 10.42 -5.31
CA THR A 136 6.19 10.71 -3.88
C THR A 136 5.70 12.13 -3.62
N LEU A 137 4.73 12.28 -2.71
CA LEU A 137 4.18 13.57 -2.34
C LEU A 137 4.85 14.10 -1.05
N PHE A 138 5.40 15.31 -1.10
CA PHE A 138 6.14 15.91 0.01
C PHE A 138 5.27 16.73 0.97
N PHE A 139 4.18 16.14 1.48
CA PHE A 139 3.33 16.79 2.49
C PHE A 139 2.93 15.83 3.63
N GLY A 140 2.29 16.40 4.66
CA GLY A 140 1.80 15.66 5.81
C GLY A 140 2.81 15.56 6.98
N THR A 141 2.32 15.13 8.14
CA THR A 141 3.06 15.12 9.42
C THR A 141 3.59 13.75 9.81
N SER A 142 3.20 12.68 9.09
CA SER A 142 3.76 11.33 9.26
C SER A 142 5.28 11.33 9.07
N ASP A 143 5.98 10.35 9.61
CA ASP A 143 7.39 10.08 9.30
C ASP A 143 7.58 9.35 7.95
N HIS A 144 6.48 9.04 7.25
CA HIS A 144 6.44 8.57 5.87
C HIS A 144 5.90 9.67 4.93
N TRP A 145 6.39 9.68 3.70
CA TRP A 145 5.83 10.46 2.59
C TRP A 145 4.72 9.66 1.90
N PRO A 146 3.55 10.25 1.64
CA PRO A 146 2.54 9.61 0.82
C PRO A 146 3.07 9.28 -0.58
N ILE A 147 2.65 8.13 -1.11
CA ILE A 147 2.91 7.73 -2.49
C ILE A 147 1.60 7.81 -3.26
N MET A 148 1.59 8.56 -4.35
CA MET A 148 0.49 8.55 -5.31
C MET A 148 0.81 7.55 -6.42
N LEU A 149 -0.19 6.75 -6.76
CA LEU A 149 -0.18 5.92 -7.97
C LEU A 149 -1.23 6.49 -8.93
N SER A 150 -0.89 6.57 -10.21
CA SER A 150 -1.84 6.89 -11.27
C SER A 150 -1.88 5.76 -12.29
N CYS A 151 -3.08 5.47 -12.79
CA CYS A 151 -3.34 4.42 -13.76
C CYS A 151 -4.30 4.95 -14.81
N GLU A 152 -4.01 4.76 -16.10
CA GLU A 152 -4.84 5.25 -17.20
C GLU A 152 -6.27 4.68 -17.17
N ASN A 153 -6.45 3.48 -16.61
CA ASN A 153 -7.75 2.83 -16.46
C ASN A 153 -8.65 3.50 -15.39
N ILE A 154 -8.11 4.38 -14.56
CA ILE A 154 -8.85 5.16 -13.56
C ILE A 154 -8.62 6.65 -13.82
N PHE A 155 -9.43 7.22 -14.71
CA PHE A 155 -9.36 8.65 -15.03
C PHE A 155 -10.32 9.46 -14.15
N PHE A 156 -9.75 10.35 -13.33
CA PHE A 156 -10.51 11.42 -12.70
C PHE A 156 -10.28 12.70 -13.50
N PRO A 157 -11.31 13.25 -14.19
CA PRO A 157 -11.14 14.41 -15.06
C PRO A 157 -10.61 15.66 -14.35
N HIS A 158 -10.85 15.75 -13.04
CA HIS A 158 -10.32 16.81 -12.19
C HIS A 158 -9.91 16.26 -10.83
N THR A 159 -8.60 16.17 -10.58
CA THR A 159 -8.07 15.89 -9.24
C THR A 159 -8.05 17.18 -8.43
N ASN A 160 -8.95 17.30 -7.44
CA ASN A 160 -8.88 18.38 -6.47
C ASN A 160 -7.91 17.99 -5.35
N TRP A 161 -6.67 18.46 -5.45
CA TRP A 161 -5.61 18.18 -4.47
C TRP A 161 -5.97 18.54 -3.03
N LYS A 162 -6.75 19.61 -2.82
CA LYS A 162 -7.23 19.96 -1.47
C LYS A 162 -8.21 18.93 -0.91
N ALA A 163 -9.04 18.34 -1.76
CA ALA A 163 -9.92 17.25 -1.35
C ALA A 163 -9.12 15.99 -1.03
N PHE A 164 -8.06 15.69 -1.79
CA PHE A 164 -7.14 14.59 -1.48
C PHE A 164 -6.44 14.80 -0.13
N GLU A 165 -5.87 15.98 0.11
CA GLU A 165 -5.27 16.35 1.41
C GLU A 165 -6.26 16.20 2.58
N ALA A 166 -7.51 16.63 2.39
CA ALA A 166 -8.55 16.48 3.40
C ALA A 166 -8.87 15.01 3.68
N VAL A 167 -8.95 14.15 2.64
CA VAL A 167 -9.15 12.71 2.80
C VAL A 167 -7.99 12.07 3.56
N ILE A 168 -6.73 12.41 3.22
CA ILE A 168 -5.55 11.91 3.95
C ILE A 168 -5.61 12.33 5.43
N THR A 169 -6.00 13.57 5.72
CA THR A 169 -6.14 14.08 7.10
C THR A 169 -7.23 13.34 7.88
N LEU A 170 -8.36 13.02 7.23
CA LEU A 170 -9.44 12.24 7.84
C LEU A 170 -9.01 10.80 8.12
N LEU A 171 -8.29 10.17 7.19
CA LEU A 171 -7.75 8.81 7.37
C LEU A 171 -6.70 8.76 8.49
N GLN A 172 -5.83 9.77 8.60
CA GLN A 172 -4.90 9.91 9.72
C GLN A 172 -5.68 10.01 11.05
N THR A 173 -6.70 10.87 11.09
CA THR A 173 -7.53 11.05 12.29
C THR A 173 -8.24 9.75 12.70
N PHE A 174 -8.75 8.99 11.73
CA PHE A 174 -9.33 7.67 11.96
C PHE A 174 -8.33 6.72 12.63
N TRP A 175 -7.13 6.58 12.07
CA TRP A 175 -6.11 5.67 12.61
C TRP A 175 -5.60 6.09 13.99
N MET A 176 -5.43 7.39 14.24
CA MET A 176 -5.07 7.89 15.56
C MET A 176 -6.11 7.52 16.63
N ARG A 177 -7.41 7.49 16.27
CA ARG A 177 -8.47 7.05 17.19
C ARG A 177 -8.44 5.54 17.41
N GLU A 178 -8.28 4.75 16.35
CA GLU A 178 -8.19 3.29 16.46
C GLU A 178 -6.99 2.83 17.28
N GLN A 179 -5.84 3.50 17.15
CA GLN A 179 -4.65 3.22 17.96
C GLN A 179 -4.87 3.53 19.45
N LYS A 180 -5.54 4.64 19.76
CA LYS A 180 -5.85 5.03 21.16
C LYS A 180 -6.77 4.04 21.87
N LYS A 181 -7.72 3.41 21.17
CA LYS A 181 -8.60 2.39 21.76
C LYS A 181 -7.78 1.23 22.35
N ASN A 182 -6.71 0.82 21.67
CA ASN A 182 -5.86 -0.28 22.15
C ASN A 182 -5.03 0.09 23.38
N SER A 183 -4.71 1.36 23.58
CA SER A 183 -3.91 1.81 24.73
C SER A 183 -4.71 1.92 26.04
N ALA A 184 -6.04 1.84 25.96
CA ALA A 184 -6.93 1.88 27.12
C ALA A 184 -7.33 0.49 27.63
N ASP A 185 -7.06 -0.55 26.83
CA ASP A 185 -7.36 -1.95 27.12
C ASP A 185 -6.10 -2.76 27.51
N GLU A 186 -4.94 -2.11 27.63
CA GLU A 186 -3.66 -2.61 28.21
C GLU A 186 -3.40 -1.97 29.57
#